data_AF-A0AAV8YFA7-F1
#
_entry.id   AF-A0AAV8YFA7-F1
#
_cell.length_a   1.000
_cell.length_b   1.000
_cell.length_c   1.000
_cell.angle_alpha   90.00
_cell.angle_beta   90.00
_cell.angle_gamma   90.00
#
_symmetry.space_group_name_H-M   'P 1'
#
loop_
_entity.id
_entity.type
_entity.pdbx_description
1 polymer ?
#
loop_
_entity_poly.entity_id
_entity_poly.type
_entity_poly.pdbx_seq_one_letter_code
_entity_poly.pdbx_strand_id
1 'polypeptide(L)'
;MSTSVFYKPIGMTLSTRTHEAMLIYRPEIRKVKRVLFEPVDHVATQKFIEEELEKITVMESEKWNFDFKREKTLNPDGVYKWRPATPQKLARPALRETRLAEEAVEDLYGDPGRSPAPLPRTRRR
;
A
#
# COMPACT_ATOMS: atom_id res chain seq x y z
N MET A 1 -16.31 -4.86 -68.46
CA MET A 1 -15.55 -5.47 -67.34
C MET A 1 -16.14 -4.96 -66.04
N SER A 2 -17.01 -5.74 -65.39
CA SER A 2 -17.76 -5.33 -64.18
C SER A 2 -17.07 -5.89 -62.94
N THR A 3 -16.53 -5.03 -62.08
CA THR A 3 -15.87 -5.44 -60.84
C THR A 3 -16.91 -5.58 -59.72
N SER A 4 -17.41 -6.81 -59.54
CA SER A 4 -18.25 -7.18 -58.40
C SER A 4 -17.40 -7.14 -57.12
N VAL A 5 -17.61 -6.12 -56.29
CA VAL A 5 -16.97 -6.03 -54.97
C VAL A 5 -17.78 -6.90 -54.01
N PHE A 6 -17.24 -8.08 -53.71
CA PHE A 6 -17.77 -8.95 -52.65
C PHE A 6 -17.55 -8.29 -51.29
N TYR A 7 -18.56 -7.57 -50.80
CA TYR A 7 -18.62 -7.18 -49.40
C TYR A 7 -19.05 -8.39 -48.57
N LYS A 8 -18.16 -8.86 -47.68
CA LYS A 8 -18.54 -9.77 -46.60
C LYS A 8 -19.30 -8.94 -45.57
N PRO A 9 -20.59 -9.23 -45.28
CA PRO A 9 -21.26 -8.56 -44.18
C PRO A 9 -20.56 -8.95 -42.88
N ILE A 10 -20.06 -7.95 -42.15
CA ILE A 10 -19.68 -8.11 -40.76
C ILE A 10 -20.96 -8.50 -40.04
N GLY A 11 -21.09 -9.77 -39.70
CA GLY A 11 -22.19 -10.29 -38.90
C GLY A 11 -22.13 -9.66 -37.52
N MET A 12 -22.74 -8.49 -37.35
CA MET A 12 -23.13 -7.99 -36.04
C MET A 12 -24.35 -8.80 -35.60
N THR A 13 -24.12 -10.03 -35.15
CA THR A 13 -25.13 -10.70 -34.34
C THR A 13 -25.22 -9.90 -33.06
N LEU A 14 -26.25 -9.07 -32.94
CA LEU A 14 -26.68 -8.48 -31.68
C LEU A 14 -27.12 -9.63 -30.77
N SER A 15 -26.13 -10.26 -30.13
CA SER A 15 -26.37 -11.14 -28.99
C SER A 15 -27.03 -10.27 -27.94
N THR A 16 -28.29 -10.58 -27.65
CA THR A 16 -29.09 -9.95 -26.61
C THR A 16 -28.28 -9.94 -25.33
N ARG A 17 -27.82 -8.74 -24.98
CA ARG A 17 -27.01 -8.40 -23.83
C ARG A 17 -27.81 -8.73 -22.57
N THR A 18 -27.68 -9.96 -22.08
CA THR A 18 -28.14 -10.30 -20.73
C THR A 18 -27.34 -9.45 -19.75
N HIS A 19 -28.03 -8.84 -18.78
CA HIS A 19 -27.39 -8.07 -17.70
C HIS A 19 -26.34 -8.91 -16.94
N GLU A 20 -26.45 -10.23 -17.01
CA GLU A 20 -25.49 -11.17 -16.43
C GLU A 20 -24.12 -11.15 -17.11
N ALA A 21 -24.04 -10.91 -18.42
CA ALA A 21 -22.76 -10.79 -19.11
C ALA A 21 -21.99 -9.51 -18.72
N MET A 22 -22.67 -8.49 -18.20
CA MET A 22 -22.02 -7.28 -17.66
C MET A 22 -21.44 -7.48 -16.25
N LEU A 23 -21.98 -8.42 -15.46
CA LEU A 23 -21.49 -8.68 -14.10
C LEU A 23 -20.22 -9.56 -14.08
N ILE A 24 -19.93 -10.24 -15.19
CA ILE A 24 -18.74 -11.10 -15.35
C ILE A 24 -17.52 -10.29 -15.81
N TYR A 25 -17.70 -9.09 -16.38
CA TYR A 25 -16.58 -8.22 -16.75
C TYR A 25 -16.15 -7.34 -15.58
N ARG A 26 -15.73 -7.96 -14.46
CA ARG A 26 -14.72 -7.32 -13.63
C ARG A 26 -13.40 -7.48 -14.39
N PRO A 27 -12.80 -6.42 -14.95
CA PRO A 27 -11.48 -6.54 -15.53
C PRO A 27 -10.58 -6.99 -14.39
N GLU A 28 -10.11 -8.24 -14.47
CA GLU A 28 -9.09 -8.77 -13.60
C GLU A 28 -7.95 -7.75 -13.61
N ILE A 29 -7.67 -7.12 -12.47
CA ILE A 29 -6.69 -6.02 -12.39
C ILE A 29 -5.31 -6.67 -12.58
N ARG A 30 -4.93 -6.85 -13.84
CA ARG A 30 -3.63 -7.38 -14.23
C ARG A 30 -2.60 -6.32 -13.90
N LYS A 31 -1.66 -6.66 -13.03
CA LYS A 31 -0.54 -5.78 -12.69
C LYS A 31 0.27 -5.50 -13.97
N VAL A 32 0.21 -4.28 -14.48
CA VAL A 32 0.97 -3.85 -15.67
C VAL A 32 2.34 -3.38 -15.21
N LYS A 33 3.41 -4.05 -15.68
CA LYS A 33 4.79 -3.56 -15.49
C LYS A 33 5.04 -2.43 -16.48
N ARG A 34 4.91 -1.19 -16.03
CA ARG A 34 5.20 0.01 -16.82
C ARG A 34 6.19 0.91 -16.10
N VAL A 35 7.10 1.48 -16.88
CA VAL A 35 7.99 2.55 -16.47
C VAL A 35 7.17 3.85 -16.52
N LEU A 36 6.99 4.51 -15.37
CA LEU A 36 6.08 5.65 -15.23
C LEU A 36 6.69 6.97 -15.72
N PHE A 37 8.01 7.10 -15.61
CA PHE A 37 8.80 8.26 -15.98
C PHE A 37 10.00 7.81 -16.82
N GLU A 38 10.64 8.71 -17.54
CA GLU A 38 11.76 8.41 -18.44
C GLU A 38 12.87 7.53 -17.82
N PRO A 39 13.73 6.90 -18.65
CA PRO A 39 14.84 6.10 -18.17
C PRO A 39 15.71 6.87 -17.17
N VAL A 40 16.06 6.22 -16.07
CA VAL A 40 16.80 6.82 -14.97
C VAL A 40 18.30 6.63 -15.18
N ASP A 41 19.09 7.69 -14.96
CA ASP A 41 20.54 7.56 -14.82
C ASP A 41 20.87 7.02 -13.42
N HIS A 42 21.26 5.75 -13.38
CA HIS A 42 21.58 5.04 -12.14
C HIS A 42 22.82 5.61 -11.43
N VAL A 43 23.82 6.10 -12.17
CA VAL A 43 25.07 6.60 -11.60
C VAL A 43 24.81 7.94 -10.91
N ALA A 44 24.11 8.85 -11.59
CA ALA A 44 23.73 10.14 -11.02
C ALA A 44 22.79 9.98 -9.81
N THR A 45 21.83 9.05 -9.90
CA THR A 45 20.89 8.79 -8.80
C THR A 45 21.60 8.24 -7.56
N GLN A 46 22.52 7.29 -7.73
CA GLN A 46 23.27 6.74 -6.61
C GLN A 46 24.11 7.83 -5.93
N LYS A 47 24.84 8.62 -6.71
CA LYS A 47 25.64 9.73 -6.20
C LYS A 47 24.77 10.73 -5.42
N PHE A 48 23.61 11.10 -5.96
CA PHE A 48 22.66 11.99 -5.28
C PHE A 48 22.20 11.40 -3.94
N ILE A 49 21.84 10.12 -3.91
CA ILE A 49 21.41 9.45 -2.67
C ILE A 49 22.54 9.47 -1.62
N GLU A 50 23.76 9.13 -2.03
CA GLU A 50 24.92 9.11 -1.13
C GLU A 50 25.20 10.49 -0.54
N GLU A 51 25.20 11.54 -1.37
CA GLU A 51 25.38 12.93 -0.91
C GLU A 51 24.31 13.36 0.09
N GLU A 52 23.04 13.03 -0.16
CA GLU A 52 21.95 13.37 0.75
C GLU A 52 22.04 12.61 2.08
N LEU A 53 22.40 11.33 2.04
CA LEU A 53 22.61 10.53 3.26
C LEU A 53 23.79 11.06 4.09
N GLU A 54 24.88 11.48 3.45
CA GLU A 54 26.01 12.09 4.14
C GLU A 54 25.61 13.40 4.83
N LYS A 55 24.85 14.28 4.16
CA LYS A 55 24.34 15.51 4.75
C LYS A 55 23.48 15.24 5.98
N ILE A 56 22.54 14.30 5.88
CA ILE A 56 21.67 13.91 7.00
C ILE A 56 22.52 13.41 8.17
N THR A 57 23.48 12.54 7.89
CA THR A 57 24.38 11.98 8.91
C THR A 57 25.12 13.09 9.66
N VAL A 58 25.66 14.08 8.96
CA VAL A 58 26.37 15.21 9.57
C VAL A 58 25.42 16.04 10.43
N MET A 59 24.28 16.47 9.89
CA MET A 59 23.31 17.29 10.63
C MET A 59 22.81 16.59 11.90
N GLU A 60 22.52 15.29 11.81
CA GLU A 60 22.08 14.52 12.96
C GLU A 60 23.22 14.35 13.98
N SER A 61 24.46 14.12 13.51
CA SER A 61 25.60 13.95 14.41
C SER A 61 25.86 15.21 15.24
N GLU A 62 25.74 16.39 14.63
CA GLU A 62 25.87 17.67 15.30
C GLU A 62 24.70 17.91 16.27
N LYS A 63 23.47 17.68 15.81
CA LYS A 63 22.25 17.85 16.62
C LYS A 63 22.28 17.01 17.89
N TRP A 64 22.75 15.78 17.79
CA TRP A 64 22.80 14.83 18.90
C TRP A 64 24.15 14.80 19.63
N ASN A 65 25.15 15.54 19.15
CA ASN A 65 26.53 15.53 19.63
C ASN A 65 27.11 14.09 19.70
N PHE A 66 26.76 13.26 18.71
CA PHE A 66 27.09 11.84 18.66
C PHE A 66 27.48 11.43 17.24
N ASP A 67 28.63 10.80 17.10
CA ASP A 67 29.10 10.23 15.83
C ASP A 67 28.56 8.80 15.67
N PHE A 68 27.62 8.64 14.75
CA PHE A 68 27.00 7.35 14.44
C PHE A 68 27.95 6.36 13.75
N LYS A 69 28.98 6.82 13.04
CA LYS A 69 29.92 5.93 12.34
C LYS A 69 30.92 5.31 13.31
N ARG A 70 31.36 6.08 14.32
CA ARG A 70 32.34 5.64 15.32
C ARG A 70 31.72 5.20 16.64
N GLU A 71 30.41 5.34 16.77
CA GLU A 71 29.62 5.07 17.98
C GLU A 71 30.18 5.78 19.22
N LYS A 72 30.55 7.06 19.06
CA LYS A 72 31.19 7.86 20.12
C LYS A 72 30.60 9.25 20.21
N THR A 73 30.61 9.83 21.40
CA THR A 73 30.25 11.24 21.57
C THR A 73 31.29 12.14 20.92
N LEU A 74 30.83 13.17 20.20
CA LEU A 74 31.73 14.14 19.57
C LEU A 74 32.44 14.99 20.61
N ASN A 75 31.69 15.50 21.60
CA ASN A 75 32.23 16.27 22.72
C ASN A 75 31.74 15.70 24.06
N PRO A 76 32.62 15.46 25.05
CA PRO A 76 32.23 14.95 26.36
C PRO A 76 31.40 15.96 27.19
N ASP A 77 31.57 17.25 26.93
CA ASP A 77 30.89 18.35 27.62
C ASP A 77 29.72 18.95 26.81
N GLY A 78 29.25 18.25 25.78
CA GLY A 78 28.11 18.72 25.00
C GLY A 78 26.78 18.65 25.74
N VAL A 79 25.73 19.14 25.08
CA VAL A 79 24.36 19.22 25.64
C VAL A 79 23.84 17.85 26.09
N TYR A 80 24.17 16.79 25.34
CA TYR A 80 23.76 15.43 25.64
C TYR A 80 24.92 14.61 26.20
N LYS A 81 24.70 14.00 27.37
CA LYS A 81 25.63 13.07 28.02
C LYS A 81 25.21 11.63 27.75
N TRP A 82 25.75 11.06 26.68
CA TRP A 82 25.47 9.68 26.30
C TRP A 82 26.15 8.70 27.26
N ARG A 83 25.43 7.63 27.63
CA ARG A 83 25.96 6.52 28.44
C ARG A 83 25.52 5.20 27.82
N PRO A 84 26.37 4.16 27.82
CA PRO A 84 25.96 2.85 27.37
C PRO A 84 24.75 2.36 28.18
N ALA A 85 23.70 1.93 27.49
CA ALA A 85 22.57 1.30 28.15
C ALA A 85 22.93 -0.15 28.45
N THR A 86 22.85 -0.56 29.73
CA THR A 86 22.86 -1.99 30.05
C THR A 86 21.61 -2.61 29.44
N PRO A 87 21.71 -3.66 28.61
CA PRO A 87 20.54 -4.28 28.02
C PRO A 87 19.64 -4.80 29.14
N GLN A 88 18.52 -4.12 29.37
CA GLN A 88 17.51 -4.62 30.28
C GLN A 88 16.89 -5.84 29.61
N LYS A 89 16.91 -6.98 30.33
CA LYS A 89 16.26 -8.21 29.90
C LYS A 89 14.80 -7.85 29.61
N LEU A 90 14.40 -7.93 28.34
CA LEU A 90 13.04 -7.59 27.90
C LEU A 90 12.07 -8.37 28.79
N ALA A 91 11.43 -7.68 29.73
CA ALA A 91 10.20 -8.19 30.31
C ALA A 91 9.26 -8.31 29.12
N ARG A 92 8.93 -9.55 28.71
CA ARG A 92 7.91 -9.77 27.69
C ARG A 92 6.73 -8.89 28.09
N PRO A 93 6.24 -8.00 27.22
CA PRO A 93 4.98 -7.35 27.51
C PRO A 93 3.99 -8.48 27.74
N ALA A 94 3.44 -8.56 28.94
CA ALA A 94 2.40 -9.53 29.25
C ALA A 94 1.32 -9.30 28.19
N LEU A 95 1.09 -10.32 27.35
CA LEU A 95 -0.04 -10.36 26.45
C LEU A 95 -1.26 -10.10 27.33
N ARG A 96 -1.79 -8.87 27.31
CA ARG A 96 -3.12 -8.61 27.83
C ARG A 96 -4.01 -9.48 26.98
N GLU A 97 -4.54 -10.53 27.60
CA GLU A 97 -5.44 -11.49 26.98
C GLU A 97 -6.60 -10.71 26.33
N THR A 98 -6.52 -10.50 25.02
CA THR A 98 -7.52 -9.81 24.18
C THR A 98 -8.72 -10.72 23.91
N ARG A 99 -9.12 -11.53 24.88
CA ARG A 99 -10.20 -12.50 24.70
C ARG A 99 -11.60 -11.85 24.69
N LEU A 100 -11.69 -10.57 25.06
CA LEU A 100 -12.92 -9.78 24.99
C LEU A 100 -13.03 -8.89 23.73
N ALA A 101 -11.96 -8.79 22.93
CA ALA A 101 -11.95 -7.93 21.74
C ALA A 101 -12.41 -8.67 20.47
N GLU A 102 -12.21 -9.99 20.39
CA GLU A 102 -12.57 -10.79 19.21
C GLU A 102 -14.09 -10.97 19.09
N GLU A 103 -14.82 -11.16 20.21
CA GLU A 103 -16.29 -11.23 20.20
C GLU A 103 -16.94 -9.90 19.78
N ALA A 104 -16.34 -8.76 20.13
CA ALA A 104 -16.90 -7.44 19.80
C ALA A 104 -16.68 -7.01 18.34
N VAL A 105 -15.70 -7.59 17.64
CA VAL A 105 -15.37 -7.24 16.25
C VAL A 105 -16.23 -8.03 15.25
N GLU A 106 -16.60 -9.27 15.58
CA GLU A 106 -17.48 -10.10 14.75
C GLU A 106 -18.90 -9.51 14.65
N ASP A 107 -19.39 -8.86 15.72
CA ASP A 107 -20.70 -8.21 15.75
C ASP A 107 -20.76 -6.89 14.95
N LEU A 108 -19.62 -6.27 14.64
CA LEU A 108 -19.54 -5.00 13.91
C LEU A 108 -19.44 -5.18 12.38
N TYR A 109 -18.94 -6.32 11.92
CA TYR A 109 -18.85 -6.65 10.50
C TYR A 109 -19.85 -7.76 10.17
N GLY A 110 -21.11 -7.37 9.98
CA GLY A 110 -22.14 -8.29 9.48
C GLY A 110 -21.68 -9.02 8.22
N ASP A 111 -21.88 -10.34 8.21
CA ASP A 111 -21.54 -11.28 7.14
C ASP A 111 -21.75 -10.68 5.75
N PRO A 112 -20.69 -10.51 4.92
CA PRO A 112 -20.77 -9.89 3.59
C PRO A 112 -21.65 -10.68 2.60
N GLY A 113 -22.18 -11.85 2.98
CA GLY A 113 -23.12 -12.64 2.20
C GLY A 113 -24.62 -12.36 2.44
N ARG A 114 -25.00 -11.63 3.50
CA ARG A 114 -26.42 -11.43 3.84
C ARG A 114 -26.98 -10.18 3.17
N SER A 115 -27.50 -10.34 1.95
CA SER A 115 -28.30 -9.29 1.30
C SER A 115 -29.47 -8.88 2.22
N PRO A 116 -29.66 -7.59 2.53
CA PRO A 116 -30.77 -7.16 3.38
C PRO A 116 -32.09 -7.56 2.73
N ALA A 117 -32.97 -8.19 3.52
CA ALA A 117 -34.30 -8.59 3.06
C ALA A 117 -35.05 -7.35 2.52
N PRO A 118 -35.74 -7.45 1.37
CA PRO A 118 -36.45 -6.32 0.81
C PRO A 118 -37.52 -5.84 1.80
N LEU A 119 -37.56 -4.53 2.04
CA LEU A 119 -38.53 -3.92 2.94
C LEU A 119 -39.96 -4.22 2.49
N PRO A 120 -40.89 -4.51 3.42
CA PRO A 120 -42.28 -4.76 3.07
C PRO A 120 -42.87 -3.51 2.42
N ARG A 121 -43.34 -3.66 1.17
CA ARG A 121 -44.12 -2.63 0.49
C ARG A 121 -45.40 -2.37 1.29
N THR A 122 -45.45 -1.23 1.97
CA THR A 122 -46.69 -0.77 2.58
C THR A 122 -47.69 -0.49 1.47
N ARG A 123 -48.77 -1.28 1.46
CA ARG A 123 -49.91 -1.08 0.58
C ARG A 123 -50.64 0.16 1.07
N ARG A 124 -50.40 1.31 0.43
CA ARG A 124 -51.25 2.50 0.61
C ARG A 124 -52.67 2.10 0.19
N ARG A 125 -53.61 2.24 1.12
CA ARG A 125 -55.06 2.26 0.84
C ARG A 125 -55.42 3.61 0.24
#